data_AF-A0A9Q0S2P2-F1
#
_entry.id   AF-A0A9Q0S2P2-F1
#
_cell.length_a   1.000
_cell.length_b   1.000
_cell.length_c   1.000
_cell.angle_alpha   90.00
_cell.angle_beta   90.00
_cell.angle_gamma   90.00
#
_symmetry.space_group_name_H-M   'P 1'
#
loop_
_entity.id
_entity.type
_entity.pdbx_description
1 polymer ?
#
loop_
_entity_poly.entity_id
_entity_poly.type
_entity_poly.pdbx_seq_one_letter_code
_entity_poly.pdbx_strand_id
1 'polypeptide(L)'
;MLEKRAEIILLAPTSLYASMSTLRIYAVMFNFKRIKRSFDEITEFELKSEMESEFIRKLISRFARTSVAYVIFMFSALGSALVAPIFEKERVLPVPIWFPLDWQNNLFYYWLAYIFSTLGQLALVVLNSFIPIFIWFLMYGNALKLKLLGDRIATLGYQSTTERGTVGNGIQYQRAAIVAIHKYIKVHKEISQYQQAPFAFAV
;
A
#
# COMPACT_ATOMS: atom_id res chain seq x y z
N MET A 1 -10.50 -32.59 -22.69
CA MET A 1 -11.59 -31.61 -22.40
C MET A 1 -11.53 -31.07 -20.97
N LEU A 2 -10.97 -31.82 -20.00
CA LEU A 2 -10.78 -31.37 -18.61
C LEU A 2 -9.61 -30.37 -18.43
N GLU A 3 -8.48 -30.55 -19.13
CA GLU A 3 -7.35 -29.60 -19.13
C GLU A 3 -7.76 -28.18 -19.52
N LYS A 4 -8.47 -28.02 -20.64
CA LYS A 4 -8.96 -26.71 -21.10
C LYS A 4 -9.86 -26.02 -20.07
N ARG A 5 -10.58 -26.78 -19.23
CA ARG A 5 -11.41 -26.20 -18.16
C ARG A 5 -10.55 -25.72 -16.99
N ALA A 6 -9.51 -26.46 -16.62
CA ALA A 6 -8.57 -26.07 -15.57
C ALA A 6 -7.78 -24.80 -15.93
N GLU A 7 -7.33 -24.69 -17.18
CA GLU A 7 -6.64 -23.50 -17.69
C GLU A 7 -7.53 -22.25 -17.63
N ILE A 8 -8.81 -22.37 -18.04
CA ILE A 8 -9.77 -21.25 -17.99
C ILE A 8 -10.05 -20.82 -16.53
N ILE A 9 -10.16 -21.78 -15.62
CA ILE A 9 -10.40 -21.52 -14.19
C ILE A 9 -9.20 -20.81 -13.54
N LEU A 10 -7.97 -21.07 -13.98
CA LEU A 10 -6.76 -20.38 -13.52
C LEU A 10 -6.51 -19.04 -14.23
N LEU A 11 -6.93 -18.89 -15.50
CA LEU A 11 -6.78 -17.65 -16.28
C LEU A 11 -7.66 -16.51 -15.75
N ALA A 12 -8.90 -16.83 -15.37
CA ALA A 12 -9.85 -15.82 -14.91
C ALA A 12 -9.36 -15.05 -13.66
N PRO A 13 -8.92 -15.68 -12.56
CA PRO A 13 -8.45 -14.96 -11.38
C PRO A 13 -7.12 -14.23 -11.61
N THR A 14 -6.22 -14.79 -12.43
CA THR A 14 -4.92 -14.17 -12.73
C THR A 14 -5.08 -12.92 -13.60
N SER A 15 -5.97 -12.95 -14.59
CA SER A 15 -6.29 -11.78 -15.42
C SER A 15 -7.04 -10.70 -14.65
N LEU A 16 -7.97 -11.07 -13.76
CA LEU A 16 -8.63 -10.14 -12.84
C LEU A 16 -7.62 -9.49 -11.87
N TYR A 17 -6.70 -10.29 -11.32
CA TYR A 17 -5.65 -9.75 -10.44
C TYR A 17 -4.73 -8.77 -11.18
N ALA A 18 -4.33 -9.10 -12.41
CA ALA A 18 -3.50 -8.23 -13.23
C ALA A 18 -4.21 -6.92 -13.60
N SER A 19 -5.50 -6.98 -13.95
CA SER A 19 -6.29 -5.78 -14.27
C SER A 19 -6.47 -4.88 -13.05
N MET A 20 -6.80 -5.46 -11.89
CA MET A 20 -6.90 -4.73 -10.61
C MET A 20 -5.57 -4.09 -10.22
N SER A 21 -4.47 -4.80 -10.39
CA SER A 21 -3.11 -4.29 -10.13
C SER A 21 -2.78 -3.10 -11.02
N THR A 22 -3.09 -3.21 -12.30
CA THR A 22 -2.84 -2.15 -13.29
C THR A 22 -3.68 -0.90 -12.98
N LEU A 23 -4.96 -1.08 -12.63
CA LEU A 23 -5.84 0.02 -12.21
C LEU A 23 -5.32 0.71 -10.95
N ARG A 24 -4.82 -0.03 -9.96
CA ARG A 24 -4.22 0.54 -8.76
C ARG A 24 -2.99 1.38 -9.09
N ILE A 25 -2.08 0.86 -9.92
CA ILE A 25 -0.89 1.60 -10.36
C ILE A 25 -1.31 2.89 -11.07
N TYR A 26 -2.28 2.81 -12.00
CA TYR A 26 -2.77 3.97 -12.73
C TYR A 26 -3.44 5.01 -11.82
N ALA A 27 -4.26 4.57 -10.86
CA ALA A 27 -4.89 5.45 -9.89
C ALA A 27 -3.86 6.18 -9.02
N VAL A 28 -2.78 5.51 -8.61
CA VAL A 28 -1.67 6.11 -7.87
C VAL A 28 -0.91 7.12 -8.74
N MET A 29 -0.61 6.77 -9.99
CA MET A 29 0.04 7.68 -10.93
C MET A 29 -0.79 8.95 -11.17
N PHE A 30 -2.11 8.81 -11.35
CA PHE A 30 -3.00 9.95 -11.55
C PHE A 30 -3.03 10.87 -10.32
N ASN A 31 -3.00 10.29 -9.12
CA ASN A 31 -3.01 11.04 -7.86
C ASN A 31 -1.61 11.39 -7.36
N PHE A 32 -0.56 11.16 -8.14
CA PHE A 32 0.83 11.33 -7.73
C PHE A 32 1.12 12.74 -7.21
N LYS A 33 0.56 13.78 -7.85
CA LYS A 33 0.71 15.18 -7.39
C LYS A 33 0.15 15.39 -5.98
N ARG A 34 -0.99 14.77 -5.67
CA ARG A 34 -1.65 14.87 -4.36
C ARG A 34 -0.91 14.08 -3.30
N ILE A 35 -0.39 12.93 -3.68
CA ILE A 35 0.47 12.10 -2.85
C ILE A 35 1.78 12.83 -2.51
N LYS A 36 2.44 13.42 -3.51
CA LYS A 36 3.65 14.24 -3.33
C LYS A 36 3.41 15.38 -2.36
N ARG A 37 2.31 16.13 -2.54
CA ARG A 37 1.93 17.20 -1.60
C ARG A 37 1.77 16.69 -0.17
N SER A 38 1.15 15.52 0.02
CA SER A 38 0.98 14.92 1.34
C SER A 38 2.32 14.50 1.96
N PHE A 39 3.25 14.03 1.14
CA PHE A 39 4.61 13.67 1.56
C PHE A 39 5.43 14.90 1.94
N ASP A 40 5.37 15.97 1.14
CA ASP A 40 6.05 17.24 1.43
C ASP A 40 5.50 17.85 2.73
N GLU A 41 4.17 17.85 2.91
CA GLU A 41 3.54 18.27 4.16
C GLU A 41 4.11 17.47 5.34
N ILE A 42 4.26 16.14 5.23
CA ILE A 42 4.82 15.26 6.30
C ILE A 42 6.27 15.60 6.63
N THR A 43 7.08 15.91 5.62
CA THR A 43 8.51 16.17 5.76
C THR A 43 8.80 17.51 6.45
N GLU A 44 7.95 18.52 6.23
CA GLU A 44 8.10 19.85 6.84
C GLU A 44 7.70 19.92 8.34
N PHE A 45 7.26 18.82 8.94
CA PHE A 45 6.83 18.85 10.33
C PHE A 45 8.03 18.91 11.30
N GLU A 46 8.29 20.09 11.85
CA GLU A 46 9.34 20.31 12.85
C GLU A 46 9.05 19.58 14.16
N LEU A 47 9.92 18.61 14.48
CA LEU A 47 10.01 18.00 15.81
C LEU A 47 10.64 18.99 16.78
N LYS A 48 9.91 19.34 17.85
CA LYS A 48 10.34 20.38 18.79
C LYS A 48 10.91 19.84 20.10
N SER A 49 10.76 18.54 20.36
CA SER A 49 11.13 17.90 21.63
C SER A 49 11.81 16.53 21.42
N GLU A 50 12.87 16.24 22.17
CA GLU A 50 13.59 14.96 22.13
C GLU A 50 12.69 13.78 22.55
N MET A 51 11.78 13.99 23.50
CA MET A 51 10.78 12.97 23.89
C MET A 51 9.80 12.65 22.75
N GLU A 52 9.40 13.65 21.95
CA GLU A 52 8.57 13.43 20.76
C GLU A 52 9.34 12.57 19.73
N SER A 53 10.65 12.81 19.57
CA SER A 53 11.49 12.05 18.63
C SER A 53 11.62 10.57 18.98
N GLU A 54 11.90 10.24 20.24
CA GLU A 54 12.00 8.83 20.67
C GLU A 54 10.68 8.08 20.52
N PHE A 55 9.57 8.74 20.86
CA PHE A 55 8.24 8.17 20.69
C PHE A 55 7.94 7.89 19.22
N ILE A 56 8.21 8.85 18.33
CA ILE A 56 8.04 8.70 16.88
C ILE A 56 8.93 7.57 16.34
N ARG A 57 10.19 7.50 16.76
CA ARG A 57 11.13 6.46 16.33
C ARG A 57 10.65 5.06 16.70
N LYS A 58 10.10 4.89 17.91
CA LYS A 58 9.49 3.63 18.35
C LYS A 58 8.27 3.25 17.52
N LEU A 59 7.46 4.24 17.14
CA LEU A 59 6.28 4.06 16.29
C LEU A 59 6.67 3.68 14.85
N ILE A 60 7.62 4.39 14.24
CA ILE A 60 8.17 4.07 12.92
C ILE A 60 8.80 2.66 12.91
N SER A 61 9.52 2.28 13.96
CA SER A 61 10.09 0.93 14.08
C SER A 61 9.02 -0.16 14.08
N ARG A 62 7.89 0.07 14.75
CA ARG A 62 6.74 -0.86 14.71
C ARG A 62 6.13 -0.93 13.31
N PHE A 63 5.93 0.21 12.65
CA PHE A 63 5.44 0.25 11.28
C PHE A 63 6.37 -0.50 10.33
N ALA A 64 7.67 -0.23 10.40
CA ALA A 64 8.69 -0.89 9.58
C ALA A 64 8.66 -2.42 9.77
N ARG A 65 8.50 -2.91 11.00
CA ARG A 65 8.38 -4.35 11.26
C ARG A 65 7.16 -4.96 10.58
N THR A 66 6.01 -4.28 10.63
CA THR A 66 4.78 -4.72 9.93
C THR A 66 4.96 -4.69 8.41
N SER A 67 5.57 -3.65 7.86
CA SER A 67 5.87 -3.55 6.43
C SER A 67 6.83 -4.66 5.96
N VAL A 68 7.87 -4.95 6.74
CA VAL A 68 8.80 -6.05 6.44
C VAL A 68 8.09 -7.40 6.47
N ALA A 69 7.25 -7.65 7.47
CA ALA A 69 6.47 -8.89 7.54
C ALA A 69 5.54 -9.06 6.33
N TYR A 70 4.89 -7.98 5.89
CA TYR A 70 4.06 -7.98 4.69
C TYR A 70 4.86 -8.28 3.42
N VAL A 71 6.04 -7.68 3.25
CA VAL A 71 6.94 -7.97 2.12
C VAL A 71 7.35 -9.44 2.14
N ILE A 72 7.82 -9.96 3.27
CA ILE A 72 8.20 -11.38 3.41
C ILE A 72 7.04 -12.30 3.02
N PHE A 73 5.83 -12.00 3.48
CA PHE A 73 4.64 -12.77 3.13
C PHE A 73 4.38 -12.78 1.61
N MET A 74 4.42 -11.62 0.95
CA MET A 74 4.23 -11.50 -0.50
C MET A 74 5.28 -12.28 -1.29
N PHE A 75 6.55 -12.18 -0.91
CA PHE A 75 7.63 -12.93 -1.57
C PHE A 75 7.56 -14.43 -1.29
N SER A 76 7.12 -14.84 -0.10
CA SER A 76 6.93 -16.27 0.22
C SER A 76 5.80 -16.88 -0.61
N ALA A 77 4.70 -16.14 -0.82
CA ALA A 77 3.61 -16.55 -1.69
C ALA A 77 4.08 -16.70 -3.14
N LEU A 78 4.84 -15.72 -3.66
CA LEU A 78 5.45 -15.81 -4.99
C LEU A 78 6.37 -17.03 -5.11
N GLY A 79 7.23 -17.26 -4.11
CA GLY A 79 8.12 -18.42 -4.06
C GLY A 79 7.34 -19.73 -4.15
N SER A 80 6.27 -19.87 -3.37
CA SER A 80 5.41 -21.07 -3.41
C SER A 80 4.75 -21.28 -4.78
N ALA A 81 4.31 -20.20 -5.44
CA ALA A 81 3.69 -20.25 -6.76
C ALA A 81 4.67 -20.62 -7.87
N LEU A 82 5.94 -20.22 -7.76
CA LEU A 82 7.00 -20.55 -8.72
C LEU A 82 7.54 -21.97 -8.54
N VAL A 83 7.55 -22.46 -7.29
CA VAL A 83 8.03 -23.80 -6.95
C VAL A 83 7.00 -24.88 -7.25
N ALA A 84 5.71 -24.59 -7.12
CA ALA A 84 4.62 -25.53 -7.44
C ALA A 84 4.76 -26.23 -8.82
N PRO A 85 4.95 -25.51 -9.94
CA PRO A 85 5.06 -26.14 -11.27
C PRO A 85 6.35 -26.93 -11.49
N ILE A 86 7.38 -26.79 -10.63
CA ILE A 86 8.62 -27.57 -10.73
C ILE A 86 8.41 -29.02 -10.27
N PHE A 87 7.45 -29.24 -9.37
CA PHE A 87 7.13 -30.57 -8.84
C PHE A 87 6.09 -31.33 -9.69
N GLU A 88 5.48 -30.67 -10.67
CA GLU A 88 4.57 -31.33 -11.61
C GLU A 88 5.37 -32.15 -12.63
N LYS A 89 4.86 -33.34 -12.97
CA LYS A 89 5.52 -34.27 -13.91
C LYS A 89 5.51 -33.77 -15.35
N GLU A 90 4.62 -32.84 -15.65
CA GLU A 90 4.48 -32.22 -16.97
C GLU A 90 5.12 -30.83 -16.94
N ARG A 91 5.67 -30.40 -18.08
CA ARG A 91 6.25 -29.05 -18.21
C ARG A 91 5.11 -28.03 -18.18
N VAL A 92 4.84 -27.47 -17.02
CA VAL A 92 3.82 -26.43 -16.84
C VAL A 92 4.50 -25.08 -16.59
N LEU A 93 3.93 -24.02 -17.16
CA LEU A 93 4.37 -22.64 -16.94
C LEU A 93 3.71 -22.10 -15.66
N PRO A 94 4.41 -21.26 -14.85
CA PRO A 94 3.84 -20.65 -13.65
C PRO A 94 2.63 -19.75 -13.92
N VAL A 95 2.53 -19.23 -15.14
CA VAL A 95 1.33 -18.55 -15.64
C VAL A 95 0.95 -19.19 -16.96
N PRO A 96 -0.32 -19.57 -17.16
CA PRO A 96 -0.82 -19.98 -18.45
C PRO A 96 -0.82 -18.76 -19.40
N ILE A 97 0.27 -18.57 -20.15
CA ILE A 97 0.42 -17.52 -21.16
C ILE A 97 0.64 -18.20 -22.50
N TRP A 98 -0.11 -17.73 -23.51
CA TRP A 98 0.12 -18.18 -24.88
C TRP A 98 1.38 -17.49 -25.43
N PHE A 99 2.43 -18.27 -25.67
CA PHE A 99 3.60 -17.82 -26.41
C PHE A 99 3.53 -18.32 -27.85
N PRO A 100 3.89 -17.49 -28.85
CA PRO A 100 3.99 -17.93 -30.24
C PRO A 100 5.17 -18.88 -30.51
N LEU A 101 5.96 -19.22 -29.47
CA LEU A 101 7.08 -20.15 -29.52
C LEU A 101 6.65 -21.53 -28.98
N ASP A 102 7.11 -22.61 -29.62
CA ASP A 102 6.89 -24.00 -29.19
C ASP A 102 7.68 -24.34 -27.92
N TRP A 103 7.23 -23.82 -26.77
CA TRP A 103 7.83 -24.06 -25.46
C TRP A 103 7.61 -25.51 -24.96
N GLN A 104 6.64 -26.23 -25.52
CA GLN A 104 6.35 -27.63 -25.15
C GLN A 104 7.42 -28.59 -25.70
N ASN A 105 7.86 -28.37 -26.94
CA ASN A 105 8.73 -29.30 -27.66
C ASN A 105 10.23 -29.02 -27.46
N ASN A 106 10.61 -27.79 -27.08
CA ASN A 106 12.02 -27.43 -26.90
C ASN A 106 12.32 -26.95 -25.48
N LEU A 107 13.31 -27.61 -24.85
CA LEU A 107 13.77 -27.30 -23.50
C LEU A 107 14.32 -25.85 -23.37
N PHE A 108 15.00 -25.34 -24.40
CA PHE A 108 15.53 -23.98 -24.38
C PHE A 108 14.41 -22.94 -24.35
N TYR A 109 13.38 -23.12 -25.19
CA TYR A 109 12.22 -22.22 -25.22
C TYR A 109 11.36 -22.32 -23.96
N TYR A 110 11.29 -23.50 -23.33
CA TYR A 110 10.65 -23.66 -22.03
C TYR A 110 11.30 -22.79 -20.94
N TRP A 111 12.63 -22.90 -20.78
CA TRP A 111 13.35 -22.10 -19.77
C TRP A 111 13.28 -20.60 -20.06
N LEU A 112 13.31 -20.20 -21.33
CA LEU A 112 13.15 -18.80 -21.72
C LEU A 112 11.77 -18.26 -21.33
N ALA A 113 10.70 -18.98 -21.64
CA ALA A 113 9.32 -18.62 -21.28
C ALA A 113 9.11 -18.62 -19.75
N TYR A 114 9.73 -19.57 -19.04
CA TYR A 114 9.70 -19.64 -17.58
C TYR A 114 10.37 -18.42 -16.94
N ILE A 115 11.58 -18.05 -17.37
CA ILE A 115 12.31 -16.89 -16.85
C ILE A 115 11.54 -15.61 -17.14
N PHE A 116 11.02 -15.44 -18.36
CA PHE A 116 10.22 -14.28 -18.73
C PHE A 116 8.98 -14.13 -17.85
N SER A 117 8.24 -15.22 -17.65
CA SER A 117 7.03 -15.23 -16.81
C SER A 117 7.37 -14.93 -15.34
N THR A 118 8.47 -15.49 -14.85
CA THR A 118 8.95 -15.28 -13.47
C THR A 118 9.35 -13.82 -13.23
N LEU A 119 10.10 -13.21 -14.16
CA LEU A 119 10.47 -11.79 -14.08
C LEU A 119 9.25 -10.88 -14.13
N GLY A 120 8.26 -11.19 -14.98
CA GLY A 120 7.00 -10.45 -15.04
C GLY A 120 6.23 -10.49 -13.72
N GLN A 121 6.08 -11.68 -13.13
CA GLN A 121 5.45 -11.83 -11.82
C GLN A 121 6.22 -11.10 -10.72
N LEU A 122 7.55 -11.20 -10.71
CA LEU A 122 8.40 -10.52 -9.73
C LEU A 122 8.20 -9.00 -9.79
N ALA A 123 8.22 -8.42 -10.99
CA ALA A 123 7.98 -6.99 -11.18
C ALA A 123 6.59 -6.57 -10.67
N LEU A 124 5.55 -7.36 -10.96
CA LEU A 124 4.19 -7.10 -10.50
C LEU A 124 4.07 -7.17 -8.96
N VAL A 125 4.70 -8.17 -8.32
CA VAL A 125 4.68 -8.31 -6.86
C VAL A 125 5.41 -7.16 -6.18
N VAL A 126 6.56 -6.75 -6.73
CA VAL A 126 7.32 -5.58 -6.27
C VAL A 126 6.44 -4.33 -6.32
N LEU A 127 5.89 -3.99 -7.48
CA LEU A 127 5.06 -2.80 -7.65
C LEU A 127 3.80 -2.81 -6.77
N ASN A 128 3.12 -3.96 -6.69
CA ASN A 128 1.94 -4.11 -5.84
C ASN A 128 2.25 -4.09 -4.35
N SER A 129 3.47 -4.43 -3.92
CA SER A 129 3.84 -4.39 -2.50
C SER A 129 4.21 -2.97 -2.07
N PHE A 130 4.90 -2.20 -2.93
CA PHE A 130 5.33 -0.85 -2.61
C PHE A 130 4.16 0.13 -2.45
N ILE A 131 3.14 0.04 -3.30
CA ILE A 131 2.01 0.98 -3.29
C ILE A 131 1.24 0.99 -1.94
N PRO A 132 0.77 -0.14 -1.39
CA PRO A 132 0.09 -0.18 -0.10
C PRO A 132 0.97 0.26 1.05
N ILE A 133 2.25 -0.15 1.08
CA ILE A 133 3.20 0.26 2.12
C ILE A 133 3.34 1.79 2.12
N PHE A 134 3.44 2.39 0.93
CA PHE A 134 3.55 3.84 0.80
C PHE A 134 2.28 4.56 1.23
N ILE A 135 1.10 4.06 0.86
CA ILE A 135 -0.19 4.60 1.31
C ILE A 135 -0.33 4.50 2.84
N TRP A 136 0.00 3.34 3.42
CA TRP A 136 -0.03 3.15 4.87
C TRP A 136 0.95 4.07 5.58
N PHE A 137 2.13 4.30 5.01
CA PHE A 137 3.09 5.25 5.54
C PHE A 137 2.54 6.68 5.57
N LEU A 138 1.90 7.13 4.49
CA LEU A 138 1.26 8.45 4.42
C LEU A 138 0.10 8.58 5.42
N MET A 139 -0.75 7.55 5.54
CA MET A 139 -1.82 7.52 6.54
C MET A 139 -1.25 7.60 7.96
N TYR A 140 -0.20 6.83 8.22
CA TYR A 140 0.47 6.77 9.52
C TYR A 140 1.09 8.11 9.89
N GLY A 141 1.81 8.76 8.96
CA GLY A 141 2.39 10.08 9.17
C GLY A 141 1.33 11.15 9.48
N ASN A 142 0.20 11.12 8.79
CA ASN A 142 -0.92 12.04 9.06
C ASN A 142 -1.58 11.77 10.42
N ALA A 143 -1.80 10.50 10.79
CA ALA A 143 -2.35 10.14 12.09
C ALA A 143 -1.43 10.58 13.24
N LEU A 144 -0.11 10.44 13.05
CA LEU A 144 0.89 10.87 14.02
C LEU A 144 0.86 12.38 14.27
N LYS A 145 0.75 13.18 13.20
CA LYS A 145 0.60 14.63 13.30
C LYS A 145 -0.65 15.04 14.07
N LEU A 146 -1.78 14.37 13.82
CA LEU A 146 -3.03 14.64 14.53
C LEU A 146 -2.90 14.32 16.02
N LYS A 147 -2.23 13.22 16.35
CA LYS A 147 -1.97 12.86 17.74
C LYS A 147 -1.10 13.91 18.44
N LEU A 148 0.00 14.33 17.81
CA LEU A 148 0.88 15.37 18.35
C LEU A 148 0.17 16.72 18.48
N LEU A 149 -0.65 17.09 17.50
CA LEU A 149 -1.48 18.29 17.57
C LEU A 149 -2.50 18.21 18.71
N GLY A 150 -3.13 17.05 18.89
CA GLY A 150 -4.05 16.78 19.99
C GLY A 150 -3.39 16.90 21.36
N ASP A 151 -2.21 16.30 21.54
CA ASP A 151 -1.44 16.36 22.79
C ASP A 151 -1.01 17.80 23.10
N ARG A 152 -0.61 18.58 22.09
CA ARG A 152 -0.28 20.01 22.24
C ARG A 152 -1.50 20.85 22.64
N ILE A 153 -2.66 20.60 22.04
CA ILE A 153 -3.92 21.30 22.39
C ILE A 153 -4.37 20.92 23.80
N ALA A 154 -4.26 19.66 24.20
CA ALA A 154 -4.61 19.20 25.55
C ALA A 154 -3.72 19.89 26.61
N THR A 155 -2.42 20.02 26.32
CA THR A 155 -1.47 20.71 27.20
C THR A 155 -1.77 22.21 27.32
N LEU A 156 -2.12 22.87 26.20
CA LEU A 156 -2.52 24.28 26.20
C LEU A 156 -3.86 24.51 26.92
N GLY A 157 -4.83 23.60 26.77
CA GLY A 157 -6.13 23.68 27.45
C GLY A 157 -6.01 23.56 28.98
N TYR A 158 -5.06 22.74 29.45
CA TYR A 158 -4.75 22.64 30.88
C TYR A 158 -4.15 23.95 31.43
N GLN A 159 -3.26 24.59 30.66
CA GLN A 159 -2.67 25.89 31.02
C GLN A 159 -3.69 27.05 30.94
N SER A 160 -4.58 27.06 29.94
CA SER A 160 -5.60 28.12 29.77
C SER A 160 -6.73 28.06 30.80
N THR A 161 -6.97 26.88 31.40
CA THR A 161 -7.92 26.76 32.52
C THR A 161 -7.36 27.38 33.80
N THR A 162 -6.02 27.49 33.88
CA THR A 162 -5.29 28.14 34.98
C THR A 162 -5.19 29.66 34.75
N GLU A 163 -5.09 30.13 33.51
CA GLU A 163 -5.04 31.56 33.15
C GLU A 163 -6.25 32.00 32.31
N ARG A 164 -7.28 32.55 32.97
CA ARG A 164 -8.58 33.00 32.40
C ARG A 164 -8.53 34.13 31.34
N GLY A 165 -7.37 34.47 30.75
CA GLY A 165 -7.17 35.72 29.99
C GLY A 165 -7.10 35.62 28.46
N THR A 166 -6.81 34.47 27.85
CA THR A 166 -6.43 34.38 26.41
C THR A 166 -7.35 33.46 25.59
N VAL A 167 -8.66 33.73 25.65
CA VAL A 167 -9.73 32.95 24.98
C VAL A 167 -9.67 33.03 23.43
N GLY A 168 -9.00 34.05 22.87
CA GLY A 168 -8.95 34.26 21.40
C GLY A 168 -8.13 33.22 20.62
N ASN A 169 -7.03 32.73 21.19
CA ASN A 169 -6.12 31.82 20.49
C ASN A 169 -6.62 30.36 20.52
N GLY A 170 -7.25 29.93 21.62
CA GLY A 170 -7.79 28.57 21.77
C GLY A 170 -8.85 28.21 20.71
N ILE A 171 -9.66 29.19 20.28
CA ILE A 171 -10.69 29.01 19.26
C ILE A 171 -10.07 28.81 17.86
N GLN A 172 -8.95 29.49 17.55
CA GLN A 172 -8.21 29.26 16.30
C GLN A 172 -7.61 27.86 16.24
N TYR A 173 -7.02 27.38 17.34
CA TYR A 173 -6.44 26.04 17.41
C TYR A 173 -7.50 24.94 17.37
N GLN A 174 -8.65 25.13 18.03
CA GLN A 174 -9.78 24.20 17.91
C GLN A 174 -10.35 24.15 16.50
N ARG A 175 -10.46 25.29 15.80
CA ARG A 175 -10.86 25.31 14.39
C ARG A 175 -9.84 24.58 13.50
N ALA A 176 -8.54 24.78 13.73
CA ALA A 176 -7.50 24.07 12.99
C ALA A 176 -7.54 22.55 13.23
N ALA A 177 -7.79 22.11 14.48
CA ALA A 177 -7.93 20.70 14.82
C ALA A 177 -9.20 20.07 14.22
N ILE A 178 -10.33 20.77 14.25
CA ILE A 178 -11.57 20.32 13.60
C ILE A 178 -11.36 20.22 12.09
N VAL A 179 -10.71 21.22 11.46
CA VAL A 179 -10.39 21.17 10.02
C VAL A 179 -9.41 20.04 9.70
N ALA A 180 -8.43 19.77 10.56
CA ALA A 180 -7.48 18.67 10.37
C ALA A 180 -8.15 17.29 10.54
N ILE A 181 -9.04 17.12 11.52
CA ILE A 181 -9.86 15.92 11.72
C ILE A 181 -10.83 15.75 10.54
N HIS A 182 -11.44 16.83 10.04
CA HIS A 182 -12.33 16.77 8.87
C HIS A 182 -11.54 16.44 7.59
N LYS A 183 -10.34 16.99 7.41
CA LYS A 183 -9.41 16.65 6.32
C LYS A 183 -8.99 15.18 6.44
N TYR A 184 -8.75 14.67 7.65
CA TYR A 184 -8.42 13.27 7.90
C TYR A 184 -9.58 12.33 7.63
N ILE A 185 -10.80 12.63 8.08
CA ILE A 185 -12.00 11.85 7.77
C ILE A 185 -12.24 11.83 6.27
N LYS A 186 -12.06 12.96 5.58
CA LYS A 186 -12.20 13.05 4.12
C LYS A 186 -11.12 12.23 3.40
N VAL A 187 -9.85 12.36 3.80
CA VAL A 187 -8.73 11.59 3.23
C VAL A 187 -8.90 10.10 3.53
N HIS A 188 -9.34 9.72 4.73
CA HIS A 188 -9.58 8.33 5.10
C HIS A 188 -10.76 7.73 4.33
N LYS A 189 -11.84 8.51 4.11
CA LYS A 189 -12.97 8.10 3.28
C LYS A 189 -12.57 7.95 1.81
N GLU A 190 -11.74 8.85 1.29
CA GLU A 190 -11.21 8.77 -0.08
C GLU A 190 -10.22 7.60 -0.23
N ILE A 191 -9.30 7.38 0.73
CA ILE A 191 -8.37 6.24 0.71
C ILE A 191 -9.12 4.91 0.89
N SER A 192 -10.15 4.86 1.75
CA SER A 192 -11.04 3.71 1.87
C SER A 192 -11.78 3.44 0.56
N GLN A 193 -12.18 4.49 -0.17
CA GLN A 193 -12.73 4.34 -1.52
C GLN A 193 -11.69 3.84 -2.52
N TYR A 194 -10.41 4.23 -2.45
CA TYR A 194 -9.37 3.65 -3.32
C TYR A 194 -9.05 2.18 -2.97
N GLN A 195 -9.22 1.80 -1.70
CA GLN A 195 -9.03 0.43 -1.23
C GLN A 195 -10.24 -0.48 -1.53
N GLN A 196 -11.46 0.08 -1.60
CA GLN A 196 -12.72 -0.62 -1.89
C GLN A 196 -13.25 -0.45 -3.34
N ALA A 197 -12.76 0.51 -4.12
CA ALA A 197 -13.05 0.69 -5.55
C ALA A 197 -12.96 -0.60 -6.38
N PRO A 198 -12.05 -1.56 -6.10
CA PRO A 198 -12.09 -2.85 -6.77
C PRO A 198 -13.41 -3.66 -6.64
N PHE A 199 -14.27 -3.37 -5.65
CA PHE A 199 -15.55 -4.05 -5.48
C PHE A 199 -16.73 -3.34 -6.15
N ALA A 200 -16.61 -2.04 -6.46
CA ALA A 200 -17.72 -1.27 -7.05
C ALA A 200 -17.84 -1.42 -8.58
N PHE A 201 -16.81 -1.96 -9.24
CA PHE A 201 -16.82 -2.25 -10.68
C PHE A 201 -17.10 -3.73 -11.00
N ALA A 202 -17.44 -4.54 -9.99
CA ALA A 202 -17.72 -5.97 -10.11
C ALA A 202 -19.21 -6.33 -9.95
N VAL A 203 -20.11 -5.33 -10.04
CA VAL A 203 -21.56 -5.49 -10.19
C VAL A 203 -21.97 -4.77 -11.46
#